data_AF-A0A2D6MBR0-F1
#
_entry.id   AF-A0A2D6MBR0-F1
#
_cell.length_a   1.000
_cell.length_b   1.000
_cell.length_c   1.000
_cell.angle_alpha   90.00
_cell.angle_beta   90.00
_cell.angle_gamma   90.00
#
_symmetry.space_group_name_H-M   'P 1'
#
loop_
_entity.id
_entity.type
_entity.pdbx_description
1 polymer ?
#
loop_
_entity_poly.entity_id
_entity_poly.type
_entity_poly.pdbx_seq_one_letter_code
_entity_poly.pdbx_strand_id
1 'polypeptide(L)'
;MIKKELKNMIDDLDLQSSIKEQGEYVTQIIHFVGGIKRTYDGIKSDSIRQGQFTKFKCKNGALVMINDANVLMIEVFSEDE
;
A
#
# COMPACT_ATOMS: atom_id res chain seq x y z
N MET A 1 -0.81 22.46 25.48
CA MET A 1 0.55 22.14 25.02
C MET A 1 0.70 20.65 24.78
N ILE A 2 0.49 19.81 25.80
CA ILE A 2 0.63 18.33 25.76
C ILE A 2 -0.13 17.66 24.60
N LYS A 3 -1.38 18.04 24.30
CA LYS A 3 -2.15 17.44 23.19
C LYS A 3 -1.58 17.72 21.79
N LYS A 4 -0.87 18.84 21.61
CA LYS A 4 -0.28 19.22 20.31
C LYS A 4 1.02 18.45 20.06
N GLU A 5 1.84 18.28 21.09
CA GLU A 5 3.03 17.42 21.05
C GLU A 5 2.64 15.97 20.84
N LEU A 6 1.63 15.46 21.56
CA LEU A 6 1.14 14.10 21.38
C LEU A 6 0.60 13.85 19.96
N LYS A 7 -0.10 14.83 19.38
CA LYS A 7 -0.57 14.76 18.00
C LYS A 7 0.58 14.72 16.99
N ASN A 8 1.58 15.58 17.17
CA ASN A 8 2.76 15.59 16.30
C ASN A 8 3.55 14.27 16.42
N MET A 9 3.71 13.70 17.62
CA MET A 9 4.36 12.40 17.82
C MET A 9 3.58 11.24 17.17
N ILE A 10 2.25 11.32 17.11
CA ILE A 10 1.41 10.33 16.43
C ILE A 10 1.47 10.50 14.90
N ASP A 11 1.47 11.75 14.42
CA ASP A 11 1.58 12.07 12.99
C ASP A 11 2.96 11.68 12.42
N ASP A 12 4.03 11.80 13.23
CA ASP A 12 5.40 11.36 12.90
C ASP A 12 5.65 9.86 13.11
N LEU A 13 4.67 9.11 13.63
CA LEU A 13 4.74 7.65 13.72
C LEU A 13 4.47 7.04 12.34
N ASP A 14 5.34 7.36 11.38
CA ASP A 14 5.44 6.62 10.15
C ASP A 14 5.90 5.21 10.51
N LEU A 15 4.97 4.25 10.48
CA LEU A 15 5.20 2.83 10.77
C LEU A 15 6.14 2.16 9.73
N GLN A 16 6.88 2.96 8.95
CA GLN A 16 7.82 2.60 7.90
C GLN A 16 7.50 1.25 7.27
N SER A 17 6.48 1.25 6.40
CA SER A 17 6.15 0.05 5.63
C SER A 17 7.40 -0.41 4.88
N SER A 18 7.78 -1.66 5.09
CA SER A 18 8.90 -2.30 4.37
C SER A 18 8.72 -2.28 2.85
N ILE A 19 7.51 -2.04 2.36
CA ILE A 19 7.23 -1.84 0.93
C ILE A 19 7.93 -0.59 0.38
N LYS A 20 8.18 0.43 1.21
CA LYS A 20 8.94 1.63 0.79
C LYS A 20 10.37 1.30 0.40
N GLU A 21 10.95 0.23 0.94
CA GLU A 21 12.29 -0.24 0.59
C GLU A 21 12.35 -0.86 -0.81
N GLN A 22 11.20 -1.17 -1.41
CA GLN A 22 11.11 -1.78 -2.75
C GLN A 22 11.12 -0.75 -3.89
N GLY A 23 11.14 0.57 -3.61
CA GLY A 23 11.17 1.63 -4.63
C GLY A 23 10.07 2.67 -4.46
N GLU A 24 10.13 3.77 -5.23
CA GLU A 24 9.07 4.79 -5.22
C GLU A 24 7.77 4.22 -5.80
N TYR A 25 7.92 3.39 -6.83
CA TYR A 25 6.83 2.70 -7.49
C TYR A 25 7.07 1.20 -7.52
N VAL A 26 5.97 0.46 -7.34
CA VAL A 26 5.97 -0.99 -7.32
C VAL A 26 4.85 -1.54 -8.19
N THR A 27 5.06 -2.73 -8.72
CA THR A 27 4.00 -3.57 -9.28
C THR A 27 3.56 -4.57 -8.21
N GLN A 28 2.25 -4.75 -8.02
CA GLN A 28 1.70 -5.79 -7.17
C GLN A 28 0.90 -6.81 -7.96
N ILE A 29 1.13 -8.10 -7.65
CA ILE A 29 0.27 -9.20 -8.08
C ILE A 29 -0.55 -9.66 -6.87
N ILE A 30 -1.86 -9.49 -6.95
CA ILE A 30 -2.79 -9.76 -5.84
C ILE A 30 -3.54 -11.04 -6.14
N HIS A 31 -3.39 -12.02 -5.25
CA HIS A 31 -4.03 -13.33 -5.32
C HIS A 31 -5.28 -13.31 -4.45
N PHE A 32 -6.44 -13.46 -5.08
CA PHE A 32 -7.73 -13.46 -4.43
C PHE A 32 -8.23 -14.88 -4.15
N VAL A 33 -9.17 -14.97 -3.20
CA VAL A 33 -9.97 -16.18 -2.98
C VAL A 33 -10.62 -16.62 -4.30
N GLY A 34 -10.60 -17.92 -4.58
CA GLY A 34 -11.12 -18.49 -5.83
C GLY A 34 -10.13 -18.48 -7.00
N GLY A 35 -8.85 -18.17 -6.75
CA GLY A 35 -7.78 -18.28 -7.76
C GLY A 35 -7.71 -17.12 -8.75
N ILE A 36 -8.48 -16.05 -8.52
CA ILE A 36 -8.42 -14.83 -9.33
C ILE A 36 -7.12 -14.09 -9.00
N LYS A 37 -6.43 -13.61 -10.04
CA LYS A 37 -5.23 -12.77 -9.90
C LYS A 37 -5.42 -11.44 -10.63
N ARG A 38 -4.92 -10.36 -10.05
CA ARG A 38 -4.84 -9.04 -10.69
C ARG A 38 -3.47 -8.45 -10.50
N THR A 39 -2.96 -7.83 -11.56
CA THR A 39 -1.71 -7.07 -11.54
C THR A 39 -2.05 -5.60 -11.57
N TYR A 40 -1.41 -4.83 -10.71
CA TYR A 40 -1.48 -3.38 -10.68
C TYR A 40 -0.06 -2.83 -10.70
N ASP A 41 0.28 -2.11 -11.76
CA ASP A 41 1.53 -1.37 -11.93
C ASP A 41 1.37 0.11 -11.54
N GLY A 42 2.50 0.79 -11.44
CA GLY A 42 2.62 2.19 -11.10
C GLY A 42 2.12 2.52 -9.70
N ILE A 43 2.12 1.57 -8.76
CA ILE A 43 1.62 1.81 -7.40
C ILE A 43 2.64 2.64 -6.64
N LYS A 44 2.22 3.79 -6.11
CA LYS A 44 3.09 4.61 -5.25
C LYS A 44 3.24 3.94 -3.88
N SER A 45 4.44 3.47 -3.55
CA SER A 45 4.69 2.61 -2.39
C SER A 45 4.29 3.26 -1.06
N ASP A 46 4.58 4.55 -0.88
CA ASP A 46 4.25 5.32 0.33
C ASP A 46 2.74 5.58 0.54
N SER A 47 1.93 5.33 -0.49
CA SER A 47 0.49 5.55 -0.49
C SER A 47 -0.30 4.33 -0.02
N ILE A 48 0.35 3.16 0.04
CA ILE A 48 -0.27 1.90 0.44
C ILE A 48 -0.68 1.98 1.90
N ARG A 49 -1.96 1.75 2.16
CA ARG A 49 -2.53 1.68 3.51
C ARG A 49 -3.40 0.43 3.60
N GLN A 50 -3.22 -0.34 4.67
CA GLN A 50 -3.95 -1.59 4.94
C GLN A 50 -4.97 -1.38 6.06
N GLY A 51 -5.99 -2.24 6.13
CA GLY A 51 -7.08 -2.14 7.10
C GLY A 51 -8.19 -3.14 6.79
N GLN A 52 -9.45 -2.69 6.77
CA GLN A 52 -10.52 -3.48 6.13
C GLN A 52 -10.38 -3.49 4.60
N PHE A 53 -9.71 -2.46 4.08
CA PHE A 53 -9.35 -2.34 2.68
C PHE A 53 -7.88 -1.96 2.56
N THR A 54 -7.17 -2.66 1.68
CA THR A 54 -5.90 -2.19 1.13
C THR A 54 -6.19 -1.15 0.07
N LYS A 55 -5.60 0.03 0.21
CA LYS A 55 -5.75 1.15 -0.72
C LYS A 55 -4.42 1.75 -1.11
N PHE A 56 -4.32 2.19 -2.35
CA PHE A 56 -3.10 2.80 -2.89
C PHE A 56 -3.39 3.68 -4.11
N LYS A 57 -2.51 4.65 -4.36
CA LYS A 57 -2.55 5.53 -5.53
C LYS A 57 -1.65 5.00 -6.62
N CYS A 58 -2.05 5.16 -7.87
CA CYS A 58 -1.29 4.75 -9.05
C CYS A 58 -0.77 5.98 -9.83
N LYS A 59 0.30 5.81 -10.63
CA LYS A 59 0.88 6.84 -11.52
C LYS A 59 -0.17 7.50 -12.44
N ASN A 60 -1.16 6.71 -12.88
CA ASN A 60 -2.25 7.19 -13.75
C ASN A 60 -3.33 8.01 -13.02
N GLY A 61 -3.17 8.28 -11.73
CA GLY A 61 -4.11 9.04 -10.90
C GLY A 61 -5.24 8.20 -10.29
N ALA A 62 -5.32 6.90 -10.57
CA ALA A 62 -6.32 6.03 -9.97
C ALA A 62 -6.05 5.84 -8.46
N LEU A 63 -7.14 5.80 -7.68
CA LEU A 63 -7.15 5.30 -6.30
C LEU A 63 -7.80 3.92 -6.31
N VAL A 64 -7.02 2.89 -6.03
CA VAL A 64 -7.51 1.51 -5.95
C VAL A 64 -7.82 1.18 -4.50
N MET A 65 -8.92 0.47 -4.27
CA MET A 65 -9.32 -0.02 -2.95
C MET A 65 -9.76 -1.48 -3.08
N ILE A 66 -9.19 -2.35 -2.26
CA ILE A 66 -9.36 -3.79 -2.32
C ILE A 66 -9.84 -4.26 -0.96
N ASN A 67 -10.91 -5.05 -0.94
CA ASN A 67 -11.40 -5.65 0.31
C ASN A 67 -10.44 -6.77 0.75
N ASP A 68 -9.81 -6.58 1.91
CA ASP A 68 -8.77 -7.51 2.43
C ASP A 68 -9.36 -8.89 2.74
N ALA A 69 -10.67 -9.00 3.01
CA ALA A 69 -11.32 -10.29 3.26
C ALA A 69 -11.27 -11.25 2.06
N ASN A 70 -10.98 -10.73 0.85
CA ASN A 70 -10.89 -11.52 -0.37
C ASN A 70 -9.44 -11.77 -0.82
N VAL A 71 -8.43 -11.30 -0.09
CA VAL A 71 -7.01 -11.40 -0.48
C VAL A 71 -6.34 -12.54 0.26
N LEU A 72 -5.64 -13.40 -0.47
CA LEU A 72 -4.83 -14.49 0.10
C LEU A 72 -3.37 -14.08 0.24
N MET A 73 -2.83 -13.37 -0.75
CA MET A 73 -1.42 -13.01 -0.83
C MET A 73 -1.21 -11.86 -1.82
N ILE A 74 -0.15 -11.06 -1.58
CA ILE A 74 0.30 -9.99 -2.46
C ILE A 74 1.80 -10.17 -2.71
N GLU A 75 2.19 -10.29 -3.98
CA GLU A 75 3.59 -10.19 -4.41
C GLU A 75 3.87 -8.73 -4.74
N VAL A 76 5.06 -8.24 -4.39
CA VAL A 76 5.50 -6.86 -4.62
C VAL A 76 6.82 -6.91 -5.38
N PHE A 77 6.90 -6.19 -6.49
CA PHE A 77 8.08 -6.08 -7.32
C PHE A 77 8.45 -4.60 -7.48
N SER A 78 9.74 -4.27 -7.39
CA SER A 78 10.22 -2.94 -7.74
C SER A 78 9.95 -2.63 -9.20
N GLU A 79 9.63 -1.37 -9.53
CA GLU A 79 9.62 -0.87 -10.90
C GLU A 79 10.90 -0.13 -11.28
N ASP A 80 11.80 0.06 -10.32
CA ASP A 80 13.04 0.82 -10.50
C ASP A 80 14.22 -0.08 -10.97
N GLU A 81 13.94 -1.32 -11.41
CA GLU A 81 14.89 -2.28 -12.02
C GLU A 81 14.54 -2.62 -13.48
#